data_AF-A0A9D4PF33-F1
#
_entry.id   AF-A0A9D4PF33-F1
#
_cell.length_a   1.000
_cell.length_b   1.000
_cell.length_c   1.000
_cell.angle_alpha   90.00
_cell.angle_beta   90.00
_cell.angle_gamma   90.00
#
_symmetry.space_group_name_H-M   'P 1'
#
loop_
_entity.id
_entity.type
_entity.pdbx_description
1 polymer ?
#
loop_
_entity_poly.entity_id
_entity_poly.type
_entity_poly.pdbx_seq_one_letter_code
_entity_poly.pdbx_strand_id
1 'polypeptide(L)'
;MGTFIGHALPGTFLFFFGTWWTFAAWRNYVRSRENKQPYECRCSYPVPCLSRKFSTEGIMKIVGGCAGFAIESPVTFRSDVFVDAASTQHRSMYSFYLLSGVVDVMYNAGFPLPQRTDYVALLLAVTCAGLQFHFHVHGRPHLDVMVHTLLVYIIAAGVACIVAEMCRPRSVLASLGRAYFCLLYATWLWQIGFMLYNPLPGYKPWDVNSHMDYMLAAGAFAWHMMAMLVYVGVLGAVAWAVNRTCGMFCHDVVSVDVEEADELSEALLKRPI
;
A
#
# COMPACT_ATOMS: atom_id res chain seq x y z
N MET A 1 17.33 -4.40 9.42
CA MET A 1 17.81 -5.60 8.69
C MET A 1 18.66 -5.16 7.52
N GLY A 2 19.95 -5.51 7.51
CA GLY A 2 20.84 -5.35 6.34
C GLY A 2 20.90 -6.64 5.53
N THR A 3 19.77 -7.07 4.97
CA THR A 3 19.68 -8.31 4.16
C THR A 3 18.75 -8.11 2.98
N PHE A 4 18.90 -8.94 1.93
CA PHE A 4 17.99 -8.93 0.78
C PHE A 4 16.53 -9.13 1.19
N ILE A 5 16.27 -10.19 1.97
CA ILE A 5 14.93 -10.56 2.42
C ILE A 5 14.31 -9.45 3.26
N GLY A 6 15.11 -8.79 4.11
CA GLY A 6 14.67 -7.65 4.92
C GLY A 6 14.16 -6.46 4.11
N HIS A 7 14.57 -6.34 2.84
CA HIS A 7 14.05 -5.32 1.92
C HIS A 7 12.95 -5.86 1.00
N ALA A 8 13.15 -7.05 0.43
CA ALA A 8 12.21 -7.65 -0.53
C ALA A 8 10.85 -7.97 0.11
N LEU A 9 10.83 -8.44 1.37
CA LEU A 9 9.59 -8.79 2.06
C LEU A 9 8.66 -7.58 2.28
N PRO A 10 9.09 -6.49 2.95
CA PRO A 10 8.25 -5.30 3.09
C PRO A 10 7.96 -4.64 1.73
N GLY A 11 8.93 -4.66 0.80
CA GLY A 11 8.73 -4.17 -0.56
C GLY A 11 7.59 -4.90 -1.28
N THR A 12 7.52 -6.22 -1.17
CA THR A 12 6.46 -7.03 -1.77
C THR A 12 5.09 -6.71 -1.18
N PHE A 13 5.00 -6.61 0.16
CA PHE A 13 3.75 -6.27 0.84
C PHE A 13 3.22 -4.92 0.37
N LEU A 14 4.08 -3.89 0.36
CA LEU A 14 3.72 -2.54 -0.10
C LEU A 14 3.38 -2.52 -1.60
N PHE A 15 4.03 -3.33 -2.43
CA PHE A 15 3.75 -3.39 -3.87
C PHE A 15 2.32 -3.84 -4.16
N PHE A 16 1.84 -4.87 -3.45
CA PHE A 16 0.45 -5.31 -3.58
C PHE A 16 -0.54 -4.23 -3.11
N PHE A 17 -0.26 -3.56 -2.00
CA PHE A 17 -1.07 -2.42 -1.53
C PHE A 17 -1.11 -1.28 -2.54
N GLY A 18 0.05 -0.85 -3.05
CA GLY A 18 0.16 0.23 -4.03
C GLY A 18 -0.55 -0.11 -5.35
N THR A 19 -0.42 -1.36 -5.80
CA THR A 19 -1.11 -1.86 -7.01
C THR A 19 -2.63 -1.86 -6.80
N TRP A 20 -3.09 -2.38 -5.66
CA TRP A 20 -4.50 -2.38 -5.29
C TRP A 20 -5.08 -0.97 -5.20
N TRP A 21 -4.42 -0.07 -4.49
CA TRP A 21 -4.85 1.33 -4.36
C TRP A 21 -4.90 2.04 -5.70
N THR A 22 -3.91 1.80 -6.58
CA THR A 22 -3.89 2.38 -7.92
C THR A 22 -5.09 1.90 -8.73
N PHE A 23 -5.32 0.59 -8.79
CA PHE A 23 -6.44 0.00 -9.52
C PHE A 23 -7.79 0.48 -8.96
N ALA A 24 -7.96 0.48 -7.64
CA ALA A 24 -9.19 0.89 -7.00
C ALA A 24 -9.48 2.39 -7.16
N ALA A 25 -8.47 3.25 -7.07
CA ALA A 25 -8.60 4.69 -7.32
C ALA A 25 -9.04 4.95 -8.78
N TRP A 26 -8.39 4.32 -9.75
CA TRP A 26 -8.77 4.42 -11.16
C TRP A 26 -10.19 3.90 -11.42
N ARG A 27 -10.53 2.72 -10.91
CA ARG A 27 -11.87 2.14 -11.06
C ARG A 27 -12.94 3.08 -10.51
N ASN A 28 -12.73 3.61 -9.31
CA ASN A 28 -13.67 4.56 -8.71
C ASN A 28 -13.76 5.85 -9.53
N TYR A 29 -12.65 6.37 -10.04
CA TYR A 29 -12.64 7.54 -10.91
C TYR A 29 -13.42 7.33 -12.21
N VAL A 30 -13.19 6.21 -12.90
CA VAL A 30 -13.92 5.85 -14.13
C VAL A 30 -15.41 5.74 -13.85
N ARG A 31 -15.81 5.03 -12.78
CA ARG A 31 -17.23 4.91 -12.39
C ARG A 31 -17.86 6.25 -12.03
N SER A 32 -17.16 7.11 -11.28
CA SER A 32 -17.63 8.47 -10.97
C SER A 32 -17.87 9.26 -12.26
N ARG A 33 -16.98 9.15 -13.24
CA ARG A 33 -17.12 9.82 -14.54
C ARG A 33 -18.31 9.29 -15.36
N GLU A 34 -18.48 7.98 -15.44
CA GLU A 34 -19.59 7.33 -16.16
C GLU A 34 -20.95 7.67 -15.53
N ASN A 35 -21.04 7.60 -14.20
CA ASN A 35 -22.27 7.87 -13.45
C ASN A 35 -22.52 9.38 -13.22
N LYS A 36 -21.65 10.26 -13.75
CA LYS A 36 -21.71 11.72 -13.57
C LYS A 36 -21.74 12.15 -12.09
N GLN A 37 -21.06 11.40 -11.22
CA GLN A 37 -20.93 11.67 -9.79
C GLN A 37 -19.54 12.25 -9.47
N PRO A 38 -19.40 13.08 -8.42
CA PRO A 38 -18.09 13.50 -7.96
C PRO A 38 -17.25 12.30 -7.50
N TYR A 39 -15.95 12.33 -7.79
CA TYR A 39 -15.00 11.38 -7.21
C TYR A 39 -14.85 11.65 -5.70
N GLU A 40 -14.72 10.58 -4.92
CA GLU A 40 -14.44 10.64 -3.49
C GLU A 40 -13.22 9.80 -3.14
N CYS A 41 -12.23 10.45 -2.52
CA CYS A 41 -11.04 9.81 -1.98
C CYS A 41 -11.38 8.87 -0.83
N ARG A 42 -10.64 7.77 -0.71
CA ARG A 42 -10.82 6.79 0.37
C ARG A 42 -9.47 6.30 0.86
N CYS A 43 -9.31 6.24 2.19
CA CYS A 43 -8.10 5.67 2.79
C CYS A 43 -7.97 4.18 2.45
N SER A 44 -9.10 3.46 2.52
CA SER A 44 -9.24 2.05 2.16
C SER A 44 -10.36 1.81 1.14
N TYR A 45 -10.16 0.84 0.26
CA TYR A 45 -11.07 0.49 -0.82
C TYR A 45 -11.70 -0.89 -0.59
N PRO A 46 -13.03 -1.03 -0.77
CA PRO A 46 -13.67 -2.32 -0.68
C PRO A 46 -13.33 -3.19 -1.90
N VAL A 47 -13.13 -4.48 -1.64
CA VAL A 47 -13.04 -5.49 -2.70
C VAL A 47 -14.44 -5.69 -3.30
N PRO A 48 -14.58 -5.79 -4.63
CA PRO A 48 -15.85 -6.13 -5.27
C PRO A 48 -16.49 -7.36 -4.63
N CYS A 49 -17.82 -7.36 -4.52
CA CYS A 49 -18.60 -8.46 -3.97
C CYS A 49 -18.38 -8.74 -2.46
N LEU A 50 -17.54 -7.96 -1.78
CA LEU A 50 -17.32 -8.08 -0.34
C LEU A 50 -17.86 -6.85 0.40
N SER A 51 -18.55 -7.09 1.51
CA SER A 51 -19.06 -6.01 2.35
C SER A 51 -17.93 -5.11 2.82
N ARG A 52 -18.13 -3.79 2.75
CA ARG A 52 -17.18 -2.80 3.28
C ARG A 52 -16.86 -3.03 4.75
N LYS A 53 -17.80 -3.57 5.53
CA LYS A 53 -17.59 -3.93 6.94
C LYS A 53 -16.42 -4.91 7.12
N PHE A 54 -16.15 -5.72 6.11
CA PHE A 54 -14.97 -6.57 6.04
C PHE A 54 -13.81 -5.77 5.43
N SER A 55 -13.10 -5.02 6.29
CA SER A 55 -11.93 -4.21 5.91
C SER A 55 -10.74 -5.10 5.55
N THR A 56 -10.68 -5.58 4.32
CA THR A 56 -9.59 -6.43 3.80
C THR A 56 -8.23 -5.81 3.98
N GLU A 57 -8.09 -4.52 3.62
CA GLU A 57 -6.86 -3.76 3.82
C GLU A 57 -6.47 -3.66 5.29
N GLY A 58 -7.45 -3.39 6.17
CA GLY A 58 -7.23 -3.34 7.61
C GLY A 58 -6.76 -4.68 8.18
N ILE A 59 -7.40 -5.78 7.78
CA ILE A 59 -7.00 -7.14 8.16
C ILE A 59 -5.59 -7.46 7.67
N MET A 60 -5.27 -7.16 6.42
CA MET A 60 -3.92 -7.38 5.87
C MET A 60 -2.86 -6.57 6.63
N LYS A 61 -3.15 -5.31 7.00
CA LYS A 61 -2.26 -4.50 7.84
C LYS A 61 -2.07 -5.09 9.24
N ILE A 62 -3.12 -5.61 9.87
CA ILE A 62 -3.03 -6.29 11.17
C ILE A 62 -2.15 -7.54 11.04
N VAL A 63 -2.44 -8.42 10.09
CA VAL A 63 -1.67 -9.66 9.88
C VAL A 63 -0.21 -9.35 9.58
N GLY A 64 0.06 -8.41 8.66
CA GLY A 64 1.41 -8.00 8.31
C GLY A 64 2.15 -7.34 9.47
N GLY A 65 1.48 -6.48 10.24
CA GLY A 65 2.04 -5.84 11.43
C GLY A 65 2.37 -6.85 12.54
N CYS A 66 1.48 -7.80 12.81
CA CYS A 66 1.73 -8.89 13.76
C CYS A 66 2.90 -9.78 13.31
N ALA A 67 2.92 -10.19 12.04
CA ALA A 67 3.98 -11.02 11.49
C ALA A 67 5.34 -10.32 11.54
N GLY A 68 5.40 -9.05 11.11
CA GLY A 68 6.62 -8.24 11.18
C GLY A 68 7.12 -8.05 12.61
N PHE A 69 6.21 -7.75 13.55
CA PHE A 69 6.57 -7.63 14.96
C PHE A 69 7.12 -8.95 15.54
N ALA A 70 6.52 -10.09 15.17
CA ALA A 70 6.95 -11.41 15.62
C ALA A 70 8.32 -11.80 15.04
N ILE A 71 8.57 -11.53 13.75
CA ILE A 71 9.87 -11.81 13.10
C ILE A 71 11.01 -11.02 13.76
N GLU A 72 10.74 -9.77 14.16
CA GLU A 72 11.72 -8.89 14.83
C GLU A 72 11.81 -9.12 16.34
N SER A 73 10.96 -9.99 16.89
CA SER A 73 11.01 -10.39 18.30
C SER A 73 11.74 -11.74 18.37
N PRO A 74 13.02 -11.78 18.76
CA PRO A 74 13.66 -13.07 18.97
C PRO A 74 12.83 -13.87 19.97
N VAL A 75 12.46 -15.10 19.61
CA VAL A 75 11.81 -16.06 20.51
C VAL A 75 12.88 -16.50 21.51
N THR A 76 13.20 -15.66 22.49
CA THR A 76 14.22 -15.98 23.49
C THR A 76 13.66 -15.78 24.89
N PHE A 77 13.13 -16.88 25.44
CA PHE A 77 13.10 -17.15 26.88
C PHE A 77 14.53 -17.41 27.39
N ARG A 78 15.48 -16.51 27.11
CA ARG A 78 16.84 -16.52 27.67
C ARG A 78 17.19 -15.11 28.10
N SER A 79 17.58 -15.01 29.36
CA SER A 79 17.59 -13.83 30.22
C SER A 79 18.75 -12.85 29.99
N ASP A 80 19.30 -12.78 28.78
CA ASP A 80 20.54 -12.06 28.49
C ASP A 80 20.58 -11.35 27.12
N VAL A 81 19.47 -11.29 26.40
CA VAL A 81 19.44 -10.68 25.06
C VAL A 81 19.27 -9.16 25.16
N PHE A 82 20.35 -8.42 24.92
CA PHE A 82 20.33 -6.99 24.64
C PHE A 82 19.33 -6.70 23.51
N VAL A 83 18.45 -5.75 23.73
CA VAL A 83 17.50 -5.29 22.73
C VAL A 83 18.27 -4.60 21.60
N ASP A 84 18.35 -5.26 20.44
CA ASP A 84 18.93 -4.65 19.24
C ASP A 84 18.13 -3.39 18.85
N ALA A 85 18.86 -2.29 18.63
CA ALA A 85 18.26 -1.00 18.30
C ALA A 85 17.51 -1.09 16.96
N ALA A 86 18.07 -1.76 15.96
CA ALA A 86 17.44 -1.91 14.65
C ALA A 86 16.13 -2.72 14.73
N SER A 87 16.12 -3.86 15.42
CA SER A 87 14.87 -4.61 15.65
C SER A 87 13.84 -3.82 16.46
N THR A 88 14.25 -2.91 17.35
CA THR A 88 13.31 -2.04 18.07
C THR A 88 12.69 -0.98 17.18
N GLN A 89 13.49 -0.36 16.31
CA GLN A 89 12.99 0.56 15.28
C GLN A 89 11.96 -0.14 14.37
N HIS A 90 12.28 -1.35 13.91
CA HIS A 90 11.38 -2.14 13.06
C HIS A 90 10.10 -2.57 13.77
N ARG A 91 10.18 -3.07 15.02
CA ARG A 91 8.99 -3.40 15.82
C ARG A 91 8.07 -2.19 15.98
N SER A 92 8.64 -1.02 16.23
CA SER A 92 7.88 0.23 16.34
C SER A 92 7.13 0.52 15.04
N MET A 93 7.80 0.45 13.89
CA MET A 93 7.18 0.62 12.57
C MET A 93 6.01 -0.36 12.36
N TYR A 94 6.21 -1.66 12.61
CA TYR A 94 5.15 -2.66 12.46
C TYR A 94 3.98 -2.47 13.41
N SER A 95 4.22 -2.02 14.65
CA SER A 95 3.16 -1.70 15.62
C SER A 95 2.27 -0.55 15.14
N PHE A 96 2.82 0.48 14.50
CA PHE A 96 2.01 1.55 13.94
C PHE A 96 1.18 1.09 12.73
N TYR A 97 1.71 0.23 11.87
CA TYR A 97 0.93 -0.36 10.78
C TYR A 97 -0.18 -1.29 11.28
N LEU A 98 0.09 -2.08 12.33
CA LEU A 98 -0.92 -2.86 13.04
C LEU A 98 -2.04 -1.95 13.55
N LEU A 99 -1.69 -0.87 14.26
CA LEU A 99 -2.65 0.10 14.78
C LEU A 99 -3.48 0.74 13.66
N SER A 100 -2.84 1.12 12.55
CA SER A 100 -3.56 1.61 11.35
C SER A 100 -4.55 0.57 10.83
N GLY A 101 -4.19 -0.71 10.81
CA GLY A 101 -5.10 -1.78 10.41
C GLY A 101 -6.30 -1.94 11.34
N VAL A 102 -6.08 -1.86 12.67
CA VAL A 102 -7.16 -1.89 13.66
C VAL A 102 -8.13 -0.72 13.44
N VAL A 103 -7.60 0.49 13.26
CA VAL A 103 -8.41 1.68 12.98
C VAL A 103 -9.22 1.50 11.69
N ASP A 104 -8.63 0.96 10.62
CA ASP A 104 -9.35 0.70 9.36
C ASP A 104 -10.49 -0.32 9.54
N VAL A 105 -10.29 -1.36 10.35
CA VAL A 105 -11.35 -2.35 10.66
C VAL A 105 -12.48 -1.70 11.45
N MET A 106 -12.15 -0.99 12.53
CA MET A 106 -13.15 -0.32 13.37
C MET A 106 -13.94 0.75 12.58
N TYR A 107 -13.23 1.57 11.81
CA TYR A 107 -13.83 2.63 10.99
C TYR A 107 -14.80 2.06 9.97
N ASN A 108 -14.40 1.02 9.23
CA ASN A 108 -15.27 0.39 8.22
C ASN A 108 -16.40 -0.47 8.81
N ALA A 109 -16.25 -0.97 10.05
CA ALA A 109 -17.32 -1.66 10.78
C ALA A 109 -18.40 -0.71 11.31
N GLY A 110 -18.19 0.61 11.26
CA GLY A 110 -19.13 1.63 11.72
C GLY A 110 -18.97 2.05 13.18
N PHE A 111 -17.81 1.78 13.80
CA PHE A 111 -17.50 2.31 15.12
C PHE A 111 -17.49 3.86 15.07
N PRO A 112 -17.99 4.57 16.10
CA PRO A 112 -18.16 6.03 16.08
C PRO A 112 -16.83 6.80 16.26
N LEU A 113 -15.88 6.58 15.36
CA LEU A 113 -14.64 7.34 15.28
C LEU A 113 -14.88 8.71 14.62
N PRO A 114 -14.13 9.75 15.00
CA PRO A 114 -14.13 11.01 14.28
C PRO A 114 -13.86 10.82 12.77
N GLN A 115 -14.34 11.76 11.97
CA GLN A 115 -14.13 11.70 10.52
C GLN A 115 -12.63 11.74 10.22
N ARG A 116 -12.16 10.90 9.28
CA ARG A 116 -10.77 10.81 8.81
C ARG A 116 -9.77 10.22 9.81
N THR A 117 -10.21 9.56 10.88
CA THR A 117 -9.31 8.85 11.80
C THR A 117 -8.48 7.76 11.09
N ASP A 118 -9.05 7.12 10.06
CA ASP A 118 -8.35 6.18 9.17
C ASP A 118 -7.15 6.82 8.45
N TYR A 119 -7.32 8.03 7.91
CA TYR A 119 -6.22 8.80 7.32
C TYR A 119 -5.15 9.19 8.34
N VAL A 120 -5.55 9.63 9.54
CA VAL A 120 -4.60 10.01 10.61
C VAL A 120 -3.78 8.81 11.06
N ALA A 121 -4.40 7.64 11.23
CA ALA A 121 -3.68 6.42 11.62
C ALA A 121 -2.69 5.98 10.54
N LEU A 122 -3.08 6.01 9.27
CA LEU A 122 -2.17 5.73 8.15
C LEU A 122 -1.03 6.76 8.08
N LEU A 123 -1.34 8.04 8.24
CA LEU A 123 -0.36 9.13 8.26
C LEU A 123 0.70 8.92 9.33
N LEU A 124 0.28 8.58 10.56
CA LEU A 124 1.19 8.29 11.67
C LEU A 124 2.06 7.07 11.38
N ALA A 125 1.50 6.01 10.81
CA ALA A 125 2.26 4.81 10.47
C ALA A 125 3.34 5.07 9.42
N VAL A 126 3.00 5.76 8.33
CA VAL A 126 3.95 6.11 7.27
C VAL A 126 4.99 7.13 7.76
N THR A 127 4.60 8.09 8.60
CA THR A 127 5.53 9.06 9.21
C THR A 127 6.51 8.37 10.16
N CYS A 128 6.02 7.45 11.00
CA CYS A 128 6.87 6.65 11.87
C CYS A 128 7.91 5.87 11.04
N ALA A 129 7.48 5.18 9.98
CA ALA A 129 8.38 4.47 9.08
C ALA A 129 9.48 5.39 8.51
N GLY A 130 9.10 6.57 7.99
CA GLY A 130 10.06 7.54 7.46
C GLY A 130 11.07 8.03 8.50
N LEU A 131 10.62 8.31 9.73
CA LEU A 131 11.51 8.70 10.83
C LEU A 131 12.47 7.57 11.20
N GLN A 132 11.99 6.31 11.28
CA GLN A 132 12.86 5.16 11.56
C GLN A 132 13.94 5.03 10.48
N PHE A 133 13.60 5.10 9.20
CA PHE A 133 14.58 5.03 8.10
C PHE A 133 15.59 6.16 8.13
N HIS A 134 15.18 7.38 8.49
CA HIS A 134 16.09 8.52 8.60
C HIS A 134 17.19 8.28 9.64
N PHE A 135 16.84 7.74 10.82
CA PHE A 135 17.81 7.46 11.87
C PHE A 135 18.55 6.12 11.69
N HIS A 136 18.08 5.24 10.80
CA HIS A 136 18.65 3.89 10.59
C HIS A 136 20.02 3.87 9.88
N VAL A 137 20.38 4.95 9.18
CA VAL A 137 21.48 4.96 8.20
C VAL A 137 22.74 5.67 8.69
N HIS A 138 22.74 6.22 9.91
CA HIS A 138 23.90 6.95 10.42
C HIS A 138 25.14 6.03 10.52
N GLY A 139 26.28 6.51 10.01
CA GLY A 139 27.55 5.77 10.04
C GLY A 139 27.75 4.70 8.96
N ARG A 140 26.85 4.61 7.96
CA ARG A 140 26.98 3.66 6.84
C ARG A 140 27.75 4.24 5.65
N PRO A 141 28.24 3.39 4.71
CA PRO A 141 28.89 3.84 3.48
C PRO A 141 28.03 4.80 2.64
N HIS A 142 28.67 5.63 1.82
CA HIS A 142 28.01 6.73 1.10
C HIS A 142 26.85 6.29 0.20
N LEU A 143 27.02 5.20 -0.55
CA LEU A 143 25.95 4.67 -1.41
C LEU A 143 24.74 4.18 -0.59
N ASP A 144 24.98 3.47 0.51
CA ASP A 144 23.94 2.94 1.40
C ASP A 144 23.11 4.10 1.98
N VAL A 145 23.77 5.13 2.50
CA VAL A 145 23.12 6.34 3.01
C VAL A 145 22.28 7.00 1.91
N MET A 146 22.80 7.12 0.70
CA MET A 146 22.10 7.80 -0.39
C MET A 146 20.84 7.05 -0.82
N VAL A 147 20.92 5.74 -1.07
CA VAL A 147 19.76 5.00 -1.59
C VAL A 147 18.62 4.96 -0.57
N HIS A 148 18.93 4.92 0.72
CA HIS A 148 17.95 5.06 1.80
C HIS A 148 17.47 6.50 2.01
N THR A 149 18.31 7.51 1.74
CA THR A 149 17.86 8.91 1.77
C THR A 149 16.81 9.16 0.68
N LEU A 150 16.98 8.59 -0.51
CA LEU A 150 15.95 8.61 -1.55
C LEU A 150 14.64 7.96 -1.06
N LEU A 151 14.74 6.83 -0.34
CA LEU A 151 13.60 6.17 0.30
C LEU A 151 12.85 7.11 1.27
N VAL A 152 13.57 7.86 2.10
CA VAL A 152 12.99 8.86 3.01
C VAL A 152 12.26 9.96 2.24
N TYR A 153 12.80 10.45 1.12
CA TYR A 153 12.12 11.43 0.28
C TYR A 153 10.83 10.89 -0.36
N ILE A 154 10.84 9.64 -0.81
CA ILE A 154 9.64 8.97 -1.32
C ILE A 154 8.57 8.90 -0.23
N ILE A 155 8.95 8.51 0.99
CA ILE A 155 8.02 8.42 2.13
C ILE A 155 7.46 9.80 2.48
N ALA A 156 8.29 10.85 2.51
CA ALA A 156 7.85 12.22 2.77
C ALA A 156 6.85 12.72 1.70
N ALA A 157 7.09 12.42 0.42
CA ALA A 157 6.16 12.74 -0.65
C ALA A 157 4.84 11.94 -0.52
N GLY A 158 4.91 10.67 -0.13
CA GLY A 158 3.75 9.84 0.19
C GLY A 158 2.92 10.42 1.35
N VAL A 159 3.58 10.88 2.42
CA VAL A 159 2.96 11.61 3.54
C VAL A 159 2.23 12.87 3.05
N ALA A 160 2.89 13.67 2.21
CA ALA A 160 2.27 14.85 1.62
C ALA A 160 1.03 14.50 0.79
N CYS A 161 1.05 13.39 0.03
CA CYS A 161 -0.11 12.90 -0.70
C CYS A 161 -1.24 12.42 0.23
N ILE A 162 -0.94 11.73 1.33
CA ILE A 162 -1.95 11.32 2.34
C ILE A 162 -2.64 12.57 2.92
N VAL A 163 -1.86 13.59 3.29
CA VAL A 163 -2.41 14.87 3.79
C VAL A 163 -3.23 15.56 2.71
N ALA A 164 -2.73 15.62 1.47
CA ALA A 164 -3.45 16.22 0.35
C ALA A 164 -4.77 15.50 0.05
N GLU A 165 -4.79 14.17 0.12
CA GLU A 165 -5.97 13.35 -0.09
C GLU A 165 -7.00 13.55 1.03
N MET A 166 -6.51 13.60 2.28
CA MET A 166 -7.33 13.91 3.44
C MET A 166 -7.95 15.31 3.32
N CYS A 167 -7.18 16.33 2.94
CA CYS A 167 -7.64 17.71 2.84
C CYS A 167 -8.49 18.00 1.59
N ARG A 168 -8.25 17.28 0.49
CA ARG A 168 -8.96 17.45 -0.78
C ARG A 168 -9.66 16.15 -1.18
N PRO A 169 -10.80 15.81 -0.54
CA PRO A 169 -11.46 14.51 -0.69
C PRO A 169 -12.06 14.24 -2.08
N ARG A 170 -11.94 15.17 -3.03
CA ARG A 170 -12.39 15.00 -4.43
C ARG A 170 -11.24 14.89 -5.43
N SER A 171 -9.99 14.90 -4.95
CA SER A 171 -8.81 14.90 -5.81
C SER A 171 -8.34 13.48 -6.11
N VAL A 172 -8.70 12.96 -7.29
CA VAL A 172 -8.17 11.67 -7.77
C VAL A 172 -6.64 11.65 -7.84
N LEU A 173 -6.02 12.79 -8.18
CA LEU A 173 -4.56 12.92 -8.22
C LEU A 173 -3.91 12.75 -6.85
N ALA A 174 -4.61 13.09 -5.77
CA ALA A 174 -4.08 12.87 -4.42
C ALA A 174 -4.08 11.37 -4.07
N SER A 175 -5.17 10.65 -4.37
CA SER A 175 -5.25 9.20 -4.21
C SER A 175 -4.25 8.44 -5.08
N LEU A 176 -4.12 8.83 -6.36
CA LEU A 176 -3.13 8.26 -7.27
C LEU A 176 -1.69 8.62 -6.85
N GLY A 177 -1.47 9.82 -6.33
CA GLY A 177 -0.17 10.23 -5.78
C GLY A 177 0.25 9.37 -4.58
N ARG A 178 -0.67 9.13 -3.62
CA ARG A 178 -0.42 8.21 -2.51
C ARG A 178 -0.07 6.81 -3.01
N ALA A 179 -0.83 6.29 -3.97
CA ALA A 179 -0.59 4.96 -4.53
C ALA A 179 0.74 4.88 -5.30
N TYR A 180 1.07 5.91 -6.09
CA TYR A 180 2.35 6.03 -6.81
C TYR A 180 3.54 6.04 -5.85
N PHE A 181 3.54 6.87 -4.81
CA PHE A 181 4.64 6.90 -3.86
C PHE A 181 4.71 5.62 -3.00
N CYS A 182 3.59 4.95 -2.75
CA CYS A 182 3.59 3.61 -2.15
C CYS A 182 4.27 2.57 -3.05
N LEU A 183 3.95 2.56 -4.36
CA LEU A 183 4.60 1.68 -5.35
C LEU A 183 6.09 1.98 -5.51
N LEU A 184 6.43 3.27 -5.58
CA LEU A 184 7.82 3.71 -5.68
C LEU A 184 8.60 3.31 -4.43
N TYR A 185 8.01 3.46 -3.24
CA TYR A 185 8.60 3.01 -1.98
C TYR A 185 8.82 1.48 -1.99
N ALA A 186 7.77 0.73 -2.33
CA ALA A 186 7.77 -0.73 -2.40
C ALA A 186 8.86 -1.29 -3.30
N THR A 187 8.93 -0.77 -4.53
CA THR A 187 9.85 -1.27 -5.56
C THR A 187 11.26 -0.72 -5.38
N TRP A 188 11.42 0.46 -4.74
CA TRP A 188 12.74 0.95 -4.37
C TRP A 188 13.38 0.14 -3.25
N LEU A 189 12.60 -0.41 -2.31
CA LEU A 189 13.12 -1.41 -1.36
C LEU A 189 13.73 -2.62 -2.09
N TRP A 190 13.06 -3.13 -3.13
CA TRP A 190 13.61 -4.19 -3.97
C TRP A 190 14.93 -3.77 -4.63
N GLN A 191 14.99 -2.56 -5.20
CA GLN A 191 16.22 -2.04 -5.81
C GLN A 191 17.36 -1.93 -4.80
N ILE A 192 17.11 -1.40 -3.60
CA ILE A 192 18.09 -1.36 -2.50
C ILE A 192 18.58 -2.77 -2.15
N GLY A 193 17.65 -3.74 -2.04
CA GLY A 193 17.97 -5.14 -1.81
C GLY A 193 18.95 -5.70 -2.84
N PHE A 194 18.70 -5.47 -4.13
CA PHE A 194 19.60 -5.90 -5.20
C PHE A 194 20.91 -5.11 -5.27
N MET A 195 20.90 -3.82 -4.94
CA MET A 195 22.11 -2.98 -4.96
C MET A 195 23.08 -3.36 -3.84
N LEU A 196 22.58 -3.50 -2.61
CA LEU A 196 23.41 -3.70 -1.42
C LEU A 196 23.56 -5.16 -1.01
N TYR A 197 22.60 -6.02 -1.35
CA TYR A 197 22.50 -7.39 -0.82
C TYR A 197 22.15 -8.41 -1.89
N ASN A 198 22.66 -8.24 -3.12
CA ASN A 198 22.29 -9.08 -4.25
C ASN A 198 22.46 -10.60 -3.93
N PRO A 199 21.39 -11.42 -4.04
CA PRO A 199 21.46 -12.83 -3.72
C PRO A 199 21.98 -13.70 -4.88
N LEU A 200 22.18 -13.14 -6.07
CA LEU A 200 22.50 -13.91 -7.27
C LEU A 200 23.99 -14.32 -7.33
N PRO A 201 24.30 -15.59 -7.64
CA PRO A 201 25.67 -16.04 -7.78
C PRO A 201 26.35 -15.38 -8.99
N GLY A 202 27.62 -14.98 -8.82
CA GLY A 202 28.41 -14.35 -9.90
C GLY A 202 28.11 -12.87 -10.15
N TYR A 203 27.26 -12.24 -9.34
CA TYR A 203 27.00 -10.81 -9.40
C TYR A 203 28.23 -9.99 -9.01
N LYS A 204 28.53 -8.93 -9.77
CA LYS A 204 29.55 -7.94 -9.38
C LYS A 204 28.90 -6.92 -8.43
N PRO A 205 29.31 -6.86 -7.15
CA PRO A 205 28.71 -5.95 -6.18
C PRO A 205 28.93 -4.49 -6.58
N TRP A 206 27.98 -3.63 -6.20
CA TRP A 206 28.17 -2.18 -6.26
C TRP A 206 29.29 -1.80 -5.29
N ASP A 207 30.17 -0.91 -5.72
CA ASP A 207 31.16 -0.30 -4.85
C ASP A 207 30.50 0.84 -4.07
N VAL A 208 30.24 0.58 -2.79
CA VAL A 208 29.55 1.51 -1.89
C VAL A 208 30.31 2.81 -1.61
N ASN A 209 31.59 2.88 -1.99
CA ASN A 209 32.44 4.06 -1.86
C ASN A 209 32.73 4.73 -3.23
N SER A 210 32.29 4.14 -4.33
CA SER A 210 32.50 4.68 -5.68
C SER A 210 31.54 5.83 -6.00
N HIS A 211 32.09 6.96 -6.44
CA HIS A 211 31.29 8.08 -6.93
C HIS A 211 30.51 7.73 -8.21
N MET A 212 31.08 6.89 -9.07
CA MET A 212 30.41 6.44 -10.30
C MET A 212 29.15 5.64 -9.95
N ASP A 213 29.27 4.69 -9.02
CA ASP A 213 28.18 3.83 -8.58
C ASP A 213 27.09 4.64 -7.88
N TYR A 214 27.48 5.67 -7.12
CA TYR A 214 26.57 6.67 -6.57
C TYR A 214 25.75 7.38 -7.66
N MET A 215 26.41 7.90 -8.70
CA MET A 215 25.73 8.59 -9.81
C MET A 215 24.83 7.64 -10.60
N LEU A 216 25.28 6.40 -10.84
CA LEU A 216 24.50 5.37 -11.53
C LEU A 216 23.25 4.99 -10.74
N ALA A 217 23.34 4.85 -9.42
CA ALA A 217 22.18 4.60 -8.56
C ALA A 217 21.17 5.76 -8.60
N ALA A 218 21.64 7.01 -8.65
CA ALA A 218 20.77 8.18 -8.80
C ALA A 218 20.06 8.18 -10.17
N GLY A 219 20.79 7.84 -11.23
CA GLY A 219 20.24 7.66 -12.57
C GLY A 219 19.17 6.56 -12.58
N ALA A 220 19.49 5.39 -12.01
CA ALA A 220 18.57 4.26 -11.89
C ALA A 220 17.28 4.67 -11.17
N PHE A 221 17.38 5.47 -10.10
CA PHE A 221 16.21 6.02 -9.41
C PHE A 221 15.32 6.87 -10.32
N ALA A 222 15.91 7.75 -11.13
CA ALA A 222 15.17 8.59 -12.06
C ALA A 222 14.39 7.78 -13.12
N TRP A 223 15.04 6.77 -13.71
CA TRP A 223 14.37 5.84 -14.63
C TRP A 223 13.28 5.04 -13.93
N HIS A 224 13.52 4.63 -12.69
CA HIS A 224 12.57 3.87 -11.89
C HIS A 224 11.30 4.67 -11.56
N MET A 225 11.42 5.97 -11.26
CA MET A 225 10.27 6.87 -11.13
C MET A 225 9.42 6.91 -12.40
N MET A 226 10.05 7.04 -13.56
CA MET A 226 9.35 7.01 -14.85
C MET A 226 8.64 5.67 -15.09
N ALA A 227 9.31 4.55 -14.78
CA ALA A 227 8.70 3.22 -14.91
C ALA A 227 7.47 3.07 -14.01
N MET A 228 7.50 3.56 -12.77
CA MET A 228 6.35 3.52 -11.87
C MET A 228 5.20 4.40 -12.36
N LEU A 229 5.48 5.54 -12.99
CA LEU A 229 4.45 6.39 -13.57
C LEU A 229 3.74 5.69 -14.73
N VAL A 230 4.50 5.02 -15.60
CA VAL A 230 3.95 4.20 -16.69
C VAL A 230 3.11 3.06 -16.12
N TYR A 231 3.58 2.35 -15.09
CA TYR A 231 2.83 1.28 -14.42
C TYR A 231 1.48 1.77 -13.88
N VAL A 232 1.44 2.93 -13.23
CA VAL A 232 0.19 3.56 -12.76
C VAL A 232 -0.76 3.87 -13.92
N GLY A 233 -0.23 4.34 -15.06
CA GLY A 233 -1.02 4.58 -16.27
C GLY A 233 -1.60 3.30 -16.88
N VAL A 234 -0.78 2.23 -16.96
CA VAL A 234 -1.22 0.91 -17.45
C VAL A 234 -2.34 0.35 -16.58
N LEU A 235 -2.21 0.42 -15.25
CA LEU A 235 -3.30 0.01 -14.34
C LEU A 235 -4.57 0.83 -14.52
N GLY A 236 -4.46 2.11 -14.91
CA GLY A 236 -5.60 2.93 -15.28
C GLY A 236 -6.31 2.43 -16.53
N ALA A 237 -5.55 2.07 -17.57
CA ALA A 237 -6.11 1.47 -18.78
C ALA A 237 -6.79 0.12 -18.48
N VAL A 238 -6.18 -0.71 -17.62
CA VAL A 238 -6.76 -1.99 -17.17
C VAL A 238 -8.05 -1.75 -16.37
N ALA A 239 -8.05 -0.82 -15.42
CA ALA A 239 -9.24 -0.49 -14.62
C ALA A 239 -10.40 0.02 -15.49
N TRP A 240 -10.10 0.83 -16.52
CA TRP A 240 -11.07 1.28 -17.50
C TRP A 240 -11.63 0.12 -18.33
N ALA A 241 -10.77 -0.76 -18.84
CA ALA A 241 -11.18 -1.93 -19.62
C ALA A 241 -12.07 -2.87 -18.79
N VAL A 242 -11.64 -3.21 -17.57
CA VAL A 242 -12.41 -4.05 -16.63
C VAL A 242 -13.76 -3.42 -16.30
N ASN A 243 -13.82 -2.09 -16.11
CA ASN A 243 -15.08 -1.44 -15.81
C ASN A 243 -16.07 -1.50 -16.98
N ARG A 244 -15.58 -1.41 -18.23
CA ARG A 244 -16.42 -1.58 -19.43
C ARG A 244 -16.87 -3.02 -19.64
N THR A 245 -16.03 -4.01 -19.39
CA THR A 245 -16.36 -5.42 -19.63
C THR A 245 -17.22 -6.01 -18.50
N CYS A 246 -16.86 -5.74 -17.23
CA CYS A 246 -17.55 -6.29 -16.07
C CYS A 246 -18.74 -5.44 -15.61
N GLY A 247 -18.88 -4.20 -16.09
CA GLY A 247 -20.08 -3.38 -15.89
C GLY A 247 -21.34 -4.00 -16.51
N MET A 248 -21.18 -4.80 -17.58
CA MET A 248 -22.26 -5.60 -18.15
C MET A 248 -22.58 -6.80 -17.27
N PHE A 249 -21.57 -7.58 -16.86
CA PHE A 249 -21.77 -8.82 -16.12
C PHE A 249 -22.47 -8.66 -14.76
N CYS A 250 -22.16 -7.59 -14.01
CA CYS A 250 -22.80 -7.38 -12.71
C CYS A 250 -24.23 -6.80 -12.84
N HIS A 251 -24.51 -6.09 -13.94
CA HIS A 251 -25.87 -5.66 -14.26
C HIS A 251 -26.72 -6.87 -14.67
N ASP A 252 -26.16 -7.78 -15.49
CA ASP A 252 -26.85 -8.99 -15.95
C ASP A 252 -27.17 -9.96 -14.79
N VAL A 253 -26.24 -10.16 -13.85
CA VAL A 253 -26.48 -11.02 -12.67
C VAL A 253 -27.55 -10.40 -11.75
N VAL A 254 -27.48 -9.09 -11.49
CA VAL A 254 -28.47 -8.41 -10.64
C VAL A 254 -29.83 -8.34 -11.32
N SER A 255 -29.91 -8.19 -12.65
CA SER A 255 -31.19 -8.23 -13.37
C SER A 255 -31.82 -9.62 -13.34
N VAL A 256 -31.02 -10.68 -13.48
CA VAL A 256 -31.50 -12.06 -13.40
C VAL A 256 -32.03 -12.37 -11.99
N ASP A 257 -31.30 -12.00 -10.93
CA ASP A 257 -31.76 -12.21 -9.55
C ASP A 257 -33.06 -11.44 -9.23
N VAL A 258 -33.25 -10.24 -9.81
CA VAL A 258 -34.46 -9.44 -9.63
C VAL A 258 -35.65 -10.01 -10.43
N GLU A 259 -35.43 -10.44 -11.66
CA GLU A 259 -36.45 -11.14 -12.47
C GLU A 259 -36.90 -12.43 -11.78
N GLU A 260 -35.96 -13.24 -11.29
CA GLU A 260 -36.25 -14.51 -10.61
C GLU A 260 -37.00 -14.28 -9.29
N ALA A 261 -36.70 -13.20 -8.57
CA ALA A 261 -37.43 -12.81 -7.36
C ALA A 261 -38.86 -12.32 -7.65
N ASP A 262 -39.07 -11.55 -8.72
CA ASP A 262 -40.40 -11.08 -9.14
C ASP A 262 -41.27 -12.23 -9.65
N GLU A 263 -40.71 -13.16 -10.43
CA GLU A 263 -41.42 -14.38 -10.87
C GLU A 263 -41.84 -15.26 -9.69
N LEU A 264 -40.96 -15.43 -8.68
CA LEU A 264 -41.28 -16.19 -7.48
C LEU A 264 -42.41 -15.53 -6.66
N SER A 265 -42.38 -14.20 -6.56
CA SER A 265 -43.41 -13.40 -5.89
C SER A 265 -44.78 -13.55 -6.59
N GLU A 266 -44.82 -13.44 -7.92
CA GLU A 266 -46.05 -13.68 -8.70
C GLU A 266 -46.58 -15.12 -8.56
N ALA A 267 -45.69 -16.11 -8.55
CA ALA A 267 -46.06 -17.51 -8.41
C ALA A 267 -46.67 -17.82 -7.03
N LEU A 268 -46.20 -17.15 -5.97
CA LEU A 268 -46.77 -17.27 -4.62
C LEU A 268 -48.13 -16.59 -4.50
N LEU A 269 -48.34 -15.46 -5.18
CA LEU A 269 -49.61 -14.74 -5.19
C LEU A 269 -50.73 -15.46 -5.98
N LYS A 270 -50.36 -16.30 -6.96
CA LYS A 270 -51.32 -17.05 -7.80
C LYS A 270 -51.72 -18.41 -7.23
N ARG A 271 -51.23 -18.82 -6.05
CA ARG A 271 -51.68 -20.07 -5.41
C ARG A 271 -53.09 -19.89 -4.81
N PRO A 272 -54.11 -20.63 -5.28
CA PRO A 272 -55.40 -20.64 -4.61
C PRO A 272 -55.25 -21.37 -3.27
N ILE A 273 -55.82 -20.77 -2.21
CA ILE A 273 -55.85 -21.26 -0.83
C ILE A 273 -56.56 -22.61 -0.75
#